data_AF-A0A263D8W4-F1
#
_entry.id   AF-A0A263D8W4-F1
#
_cell.length_a   1.000
_cell.length_b   1.000
_cell.length_c   1.000
_cell.angle_alpha   90.00
_cell.angle_beta   90.00
_cell.angle_gamma   90.00
#
_symmetry.space_group_name_H-M   'P 1'
#
loop_
_entity.id
_entity.type
_entity.pdbx_description
1 polymer ?
#
loop_
_entity_poly.entity_id
_entity_poly.type
_entity_poly.pdbx_seq_one_letter_code
_entity_poly.pdbx_strand_id
1 'polypeptide(L)'
;MDFIVNLIAVVVAIASVLAAVGHAGYLAMLNSAATKRAGGSPIAQYVRGRWAVAGGTTAVSLLAWLITSADSIPMDIVAVMLAAGSGAVAVKSLQSTQSKYRSGG
;
A
#
# COMPACT_ATOMS: atom_id res chain seq x y z
N MET A 1 -2.62 8.42 -29.27
CA MET A 1 -3.50 8.04 -28.14
C MET A 1 -2.69 7.40 -27.01
N ASP A 2 -1.53 6.84 -27.33
CA ASP A 2 -0.63 6.09 -26.42
C ASP A 2 -0.09 6.94 -25.26
N PHE A 3 0.29 8.21 -25.52
CA PHE A 3 0.80 9.11 -24.47
C PHE A 3 -0.18 9.35 -23.31
N ILE A 4 -1.47 9.54 -23.62
CA ILE A 4 -2.48 9.83 -22.59
C ILE A 4 -2.71 8.59 -21.71
N VAL A 5 -2.74 7.39 -22.31
CA VAL A 5 -2.94 6.14 -21.58
C VAL A 5 -1.74 5.84 -20.68
N ASN A 6 -0.53 6.00 -21.20
CA ASN A 6 0.69 5.80 -20.42
C ASN A 6 0.79 6.81 -19.26
N LEU A 7 0.46 8.09 -19.50
CA LEU A 7 0.45 9.11 -18.45
C LEU A 7 -0.52 8.76 -17.31
N ILE A 8 -1.73 8.29 -17.64
CA ILE A 8 -2.69 7.83 -16.64
C ILE A 8 -2.14 6.64 -15.86
N ALA A 9 -1.55 5.66 -16.55
CA ALA A 9 -0.97 4.48 -15.91
C ALA A 9 0.16 4.84 -14.93
N VAL A 10 1.05 5.75 -15.31
CA VAL A 10 2.12 6.27 -14.46
C VAL A 10 1.57 6.99 -13.23
N VAL A 11 0.58 7.87 -13.39
CA VAL A 11 -0.03 8.60 -12.25
C VAL A 11 -0.71 7.62 -11.27
N VAL A 12 -1.46 6.65 -11.78
CA VAL A 12 -2.12 5.63 -10.95
C VAL A 12 -1.08 4.74 -10.26
N ALA A 13 -0.01 4.36 -10.94
CA ALA A 13 1.09 3.60 -10.36
C ALA A 13 1.75 4.38 -9.20
N ILE A 14 2.06 5.66 -9.40
CA ILE A 14 2.61 6.53 -8.34
C ILE A 14 1.67 6.59 -7.14
N ALA A 15 0.37 6.84 -7.37
CA ALA A 15 -0.63 6.88 -6.30
C ALA A 15 -0.69 5.55 -5.52
N SER A 16 -0.60 4.41 -6.21
CA SER A 16 -0.59 3.08 -5.58
C SER A 16 0.66 2.82 -4.74
N VAL A 17 1.83 3.30 -5.19
CA VAL A 17 3.10 3.18 -4.47
C VAL A 17 3.05 4.05 -3.22
N LEU A 18 2.58 5.30 -3.33
CA LEU A 18 2.42 6.19 -2.18
C LEU A 18 1.46 5.61 -1.14
N ALA A 19 0.34 5.01 -1.56
CA ALA A 19 -0.60 4.36 -0.65
C ALA A 19 0.04 3.15 0.06
N ALA A 20 0.77 2.30 -0.68
CA ALA A 20 1.41 1.12 -0.12
C ALA A 20 2.54 1.49 0.87
N VAL A 21 3.39 2.44 0.49
CA VAL A 21 4.47 2.96 1.36
C VAL A 21 3.90 3.67 2.58
N GLY A 22 2.84 4.46 2.43
CA GLY A 22 2.14 5.09 3.56
C GLY A 22 1.59 4.07 4.55
N HIS A 23 1.01 2.96 4.05
CA HIS A 23 0.53 1.86 4.90
C HIS A 23 1.68 1.16 5.65
N ALA A 24 2.75 0.81 4.93
CA ALA A 24 3.93 0.17 5.51
C ALA A 24 4.61 1.07 6.56
N GLY A 25 4.79 2.36 6.24
CA GLY A 25 5.37 3.36 7.14
C GLY A 25 4.53 3.55 8.41
N TYR A 26 3.20 3.59 8.28
CA TYR A 26 2.31 3.69 9.44
C TYR A 26 2.44 2.46 10.35
N LEU A 27 2.47 1.25 9.81
CA LEU A 27 2.69 0.03 10.59
C LEU A 27 4.06 0.02 11.28
N ALA A 28 5.12 0.47 10.59
CA ALA A 28 6.45 0.57 11.18
C ALA A 28 6.47 1.53 12.38
N MET A 29 5.82 2.70 12.24
CA MET A 29 5.69 3.67 13.33
C MET A 29 4.89 3.10 14.51
N LEU A 30 3.76 2.41 14.22
CA LEU A 30 2.93 1.79 15.25
C LEU A 30 3.69 0.68 16.01
N ASN A 31 4.45 -0.14 15.29
CA ASN A 31 5.28 -1.19 15.89
C ASN A 31 6.34 -0.59 16.82
N SER A 32 7.03 0.47 16.38
CA SER A 32 8.05 1.18 17.18
C SER A 32 7.47 1.80 18.46
N ALA A 33 6.28 2.40 18.36
CA ALA A 33 5.58 2.94 19.52
C ALA A 33 5.13 1.83 20.49
N ALA A 34 4.65 0.70 19.95
CA ALA A 34 4.17 -0.43 20.74
C ALA A 34 5.30 -1.17 21.48
N THR A 35 6.48 -1.38 20.87
CA THR A 35 7.61 -2.04 21.55
C THR A 35 8.25 -1.18 22.64
N LYS A 36 8.11 0.15 22.57
CA LYS A 36 8.68 1.07 23.57
C LYS A 36 7.78 1.28 24.79
N ARG A 37 6.53 0.80 24.80
CA ARG A 37 5.55 1.03 25.87
C ARG A 37 5.25 -0.26 26.65
N ALA A 38 5.28 -0.19 27.98
CA ALA A 38 4.83 -1.30 28.83
C ALA A 38 3.35 -1.62 28.53
N GLY A 39 3.07 -2.88 28.17
CA GLY A 39 1.74 -3.33 27.73
C GLY A 39 1.47 -3.30 26.22
N GLY A 40 2.43 -2.86 25.38
CA GLY A 40 2.24 -2.80 23.93
C GLY A 40 2.32 -4.13 23.16
N SER A 41 2.51 -5.26 23.86
CA SER A 41 2.68 -6.60 23.25
C SER A 41 1.53 -7.01 22.30
N PRO A 42 0.24 -6.82 22.62
CA PRO A 42 -0.86 -7.17 21.72
C PRO A 42 -0.87 -6.36 20.42
N ILE A 43 -0.48 -5.08 20.50
CA ILE A 43 -0.38 -4.17 19.35
C ILE A 43 0.77 -4.61 18.45
N ALA A 44 1.93 -4.94 19.04
CA ALA A 44 3.08 -5.42 18.29
C ALA A 44 2.79 -6.75 17.55
N GLN A 45 2.06 -7.68 18.17
CA GLN A 45 1.64 -8.93 17.52
C GLN A 45 0.67 -8.67 16.36
N TYR A 46 -0.31 -7.79 16.55
CA TYR A 46 -1.26 -7.43 15.51
C TYR A 46 -0.58 -6.79 14.29
N VAL A 47 0.36 -5.87 14.53
CA VAL A 47 1.14 -5.24 13.47
C VAL A 47 1.96 -6.30 12.72
N ARG A 48 2.59 -7.24 13.44
CA ARG A 48 3.35 -8.35 12.85
C ARG A 48 2.50 -9.19 11.88
N GLY A 49 1.24 -9.43 12.19
CA GLY A 49 0.29 -10.10 11.30
C GLY A 49 -0.08 -9.30 10.04
N ARG A 50 0.07 -7.98 10.06
CA ARG A 50 -0.25 -7.10 8.90
C ARG A 50 0.93 -6.82 7.97
N TRP A 51 2.16 -7.14 8.38
CA TRP A 51 3.33 -6.97 7.53
C TRP A 51 3.27 -7.78 6.23
N ALA A 52 2.63 -8.95 6.23
CA ALA A 52 2.42 -9.73 5.01
C ALA A 52 1.56 -8.99 3.98
N VAL A 53 0.48 -8.34 4.45
CA VAL A 53 -0.40 -7.55 3.58
C VAL A 53 0.34 -6.31 3.08
N ALA A 54 1.00 -5.57 3.98
CA ALA A 54 1.74 -4.36 3.60
C ALA A 54 2.89 -4.65 2.63
N GLY A 55 3.66 -5.72 2.87
CA GLY A 55 4.72 -6.18 1.99
C GLY A 55 4.17 -6.62 0.63
N GLY A 56 3.10 -7.42 0.63
CA GLY A 56 2.43 -7.88 -0.59
C GLY A 56 1.90 -6.72 -1.44
N THR A 57 1.16 -5.77 -0.84
CA THR A 57 0.65 -4.61 -1.58
C THR A 57 1.77 -3.72 -2.10
N THR A 58 2.86 -3.57 -1.36
CA THR A 58 4.02 -2.78 -1.82
C THR A 58 4.71 -3.45 -3.00
N ALA A 59 4.94 -4.77 -2.94
CA ALA A 59 5.54 -5.51 -4.05
C ALA A 59 4.68 -5.43 -5.32
N VAL A 60 3.35 -5.57 -5.19
CA VAL A 60 2.43 -5.44 -6.33
C VAL A 60 2.42 -4.02 -6.89
N SER A 61 2.39 -2.97 -6.05
CA SER A 61 2.44 -1.59 -6.53
C SER A 61 3.75 -1.26 -7.25
N LEU A 62 4.89 -1.78 -6.77
CA LEU A 62 6.18 -1.61 -7.44
C LEU A 62 6.24 -2.38 -8.77
N LEU A 63 5.66 -3.57 -8.84
CA LEU A 63 5.54 -4.33 -10.08
C LEU A 63 4.65 -3.58 -11.08
N ALA A 64 3.51 -3.06 -10.65
CA ALA A 64 2.62 -2.27 -11.50
C ALA A 64 3.35 -1.04 -12.06
N TRP A 65 4.15 -0.34 -11.25
CA TRP A 65 4.98 0.76 -11.71
C TRP A 65 6.04 0.32 -12.72
N LEU A 66 6.75 -0.78 -12.46
CA LEU A 66 7.73 -1.33 -13.41
C LEU A 66 7.08 -1.65 -14.75
N ILE A 67 5.86 -2.20 -14.75
CA ILE A 67 5.13 -2.52 -15.98
C ILE A 67 4.85 -1.27 -16.83
N THR A 68 4.61 -0.10 -16.22
CA THR A 68 4.40 1.16 -16.97
C THR A 68 5.61 1.59 -17.81
N SER A 69 6.80 1.02 -17.57
CA SER A 69 8.02 1.30 -18.36
C SER A 69 8.13 0.52 -19.68
N ALA A 70 7.24 -0.44 -19.93
CA ALA A 70 7.27 -1.29 -21.12
C ALA A 70 6.63 -0.65 -22.38
N ASP A 71 6.22 0.62 -22.31
CA ASP A 71 5.67 1.45 -23.40
C ASP A 71 4.68 0.71 -24.33
N SER A 72 3.70 0.02 -23.73
CA SER A 72 2.68 -0.75 -24.47
C SER A 72 1.29 -0.68 -23.82
N ILE A 73 0.27 -0.35 -24.63
CA ILE A 73 -1.11 -0.12 -24.19
C ILE A 73 -1.72 -1.29 -23.38
N PRO A 74 -1.56 -2.58 -23.78
CA PRO A 74 -2.12 -3.68 -22.99
C PRO A 74 -1.48 -3.77 -21.61
N MET A 75 -0.19 -3.46 -21.51
CA MET A 75 0.55 -3.49 -20.24
C MET A 75 0.16 -2.30 -19.36
N ASP A 76 -0.13 -1.14 -19.93
CA ASP A 76 -0.64 0.03 -19.19
C ASP A 76 -2.00 -0.27 -18.53
N ILE A 77 -2.90 -0.99 -19.22
CA ILE A 77 -4.19 -1.39 -18.65
C ILE A 77 -3.99 -2.35 -17.47
N VAL A 78 -3.12 -3.35 -17.63
CA VAL A 78 -2.77 -4.29 -16.56
C VAL A 78 -2.14 -3.56 -15.37
N ALA A 79 -1.24 -2.60 -15.63
CA ALA A 79 -0.63 -1.78 -14.60
C ALA A 79 -1.69 -0.97 -13.83
N VAL A 80 -2.64 -0.34 -14.52
CA VAL A 80 -3.74 0.41 -13.89
C VAL A 80 -4.59 -0.51 -13.01
N MET A 81 -4.96 -1.70 -13.50
CA MET A 81 -5.76 -2.65 -12.70
C MET A 81 -5.01 -3.12 -11.45
N LEU A 82 -3.72 -3.45 -11.57
CA LEU A 82 -2.89 -3.88 -10.45
C LEU A 82 -2.71 -2.76 -9.42
N ALA A 83 -2.38 -1.55 -9.89
CA ALA A 83 -2.16 -0.38 -9.05
C ALA A 83 -3.45 0.10 -8.35
N ALA A 84 -4.58 0.11 -9.06
CA ALA A 84 -5.87 0.43 -8.47
C ALA A 84 -6.28 -0.60 -7.42
N GLY A 85 -6.09 -1.89 -7.70
CA GLY A 85 -6.38 -2.98 -6.77
C GLY A 85 -5.51 -2.93 -5.51
N SER A 86 -4.18 -2.82 -5.65
CA SER A 86 -3.25 -2.79 -4.53
C SER A 86 -3.42 -1.52 -3.69
N GLY A 87 -3.59 -0.36 -4.34
CA GLY A 87 -3.83 0.92 -3.69
C GLY A 87 -5.11 0.94 -2.87
N ALA A 88 -6.22 0.45 -3.42
CA ALA A 88 -7.50 0.36 -2.70
C ALA A 88 -7.42 -0.54 -1.46
N VAL A 89 -6.74 -1.70 -1.58
CA VAL A 89 -6.53 -2.61 -0.44
C VAL A 89 -5.63 -1.97 0.63
N ALA A 90 -4.55 -1.30 0.22
CA ALA A 90 -3.66 -0.59 1.14
C ALA A 90 -4.42 0.52 1.91
N VAL A 91 -5.18 1.37 1.22
CA VAL A 91 -5.99 2.43 1.84
C VAL A 91 -7.03 1.85 2.80
N LYS A 92 -7.76 0.81 2.39
CA LYS A 92 -8.78 0.17 3.24
C LYS A 92 -8.17 -0.44 4.50
N SER A 93 -7.00 -1.08 4.37
CA SER A 93 -6.29 -1.66 5.52
C SER A 93 -5.77 -0.57 6.47
N LEU A 94 -5.28 0.56 5.94
CA LEU A 94 -4.87 1.73 6.71
C LEU A 94 -6.06 2.31 7.49
N GLN A 95 -7.19 2.55 6.82
CA GLN A 95 -8.42 3.05 7.45
C GLN A 95 -8.94 2.12 8.54
N SER A 96 -8.91 0.81 8.32
CA SER A 96 -9.25 -0.19 9.34
C SER A 96 -8.32 -0.12 10.55
N THR A 97 -7.00 0.05 10.33
CA THR A 97 -6.02 0.24 11.41
C THR A 97 -6.35 1.49 12.22
N GLN A 98 -6.53 2.62 11.53
CA GLN A 98 -6.81 3.91 12.15
C GLN A 98 -8.12 3.87 12.93
N SER A 99 -9.19 3.31 12.36
CA SER A 99 -10.48 3.22 13.06
C SER A 99 -10.35 2.46 14.37
N LYS A 100 -9.63 1.33 14.38
CA LYS A 100 -9.45 0.50 15.57
C LYS A 100 -8.69 1.24 16.70
N TYR A 101 -7.65 1.99 16.36
CA TYR A 101 -6.82 2.67 17.35
C TYR A 101 -7.24 4.12 17.66
N ARG A 102 -8.04 4.75 16.79
CA ARG A 102 -8.60 6.09 17.02
C ARG A 102 -9.88 6.06 17.88
N SER A 103 -10.67 4.99 17.83
CA SER A 103 -11.88 4.85 18.64
C SER A 103 -11.61 4.37 20.08
N GLY A 104 -10.34 4.22 20.49
CA GLY A 104 -9.99 3.81 21.86
C GLY A 104 -10.43 2.39 22.21
N GLY A 105 -10.23 1.43 21.30
CA GLY A 105 -10.62 0.03 21.49
C GLY A 105 -10.14 -0.60 22.79
#